data_AF-A0A8I2E172-F1
#
_entry.id   AF-A0A8I2E172-F1
#
_cell.length_a   1.000
_cell.length_b   1.000
_cell.length_c   1.000
_cell.angle_alpha   90.00
_cell.angle_beta   90.00
_cell.angle_gamma   90.00
#
_symmetry.space_group_name_H-M   'P 1'
#
loop_
_entity.id
_entity.type
_entity.pdbx_description
1 polymer ?
#
loop_
_entity_poly.entity_id
_entity_poly.type
_entity_poly.pdbx_seq_one_letter_code
_entity_poly.pdbx_strand_id
1 'polypeptide(L)'
;MPIHSAADYTRETESEWQLLRTEASELSYSWAPTYRSLIETAYAEPVLRSLYPFTSHWALCFSTTARPELTPTGPCLTANSDGTYGVGTGMLTPDLGLFAAPREAVALAVHHLPPGPEPLTD
;
A
#
# COMPACT_ATOMS: atom_id res chain seq x y z
N MET A 1 13.22 -14.09 18.99
CA MET A 1 12.28 -13.20 18.28
C MET A 1 12.78 -11.78 18.50
N PRO A 2 13.41 -11.10 17.52
CA PRO A 2 13.71 -9.70 17.68
C PRO A 2 12.37 -8.96 17.60
N ILE A 3 11.94 -8.41 18.73
CA ILE A 3 10.78 -7.53 18.79
C ILE A 3 11.28 -6.21 18.22
N HIS A 4 11.05 -5.95 16.94
CA HIS A 4 11.26 -4.59 16.43
C HIS A 4 10.44 -3.66 17.31
N SER A 5 11.09 -2.63 17.86
CA SER A 5 10.36 -1.64 18.65
C SER A 5 9.36 -0.92 17.74
N ALA A 6 8.24 -0.44 18.29
CA ALA A 6 7.25 0.33 17.51
C ALA A 6 7.89 1.55 16.80
N ALA A 7 8.95 2.11 17.39
CA ALA A 7 9.74 3.18 16.80
C ALA A 7 10.56 2.72 15.59
N ASP A 8 11.16 1.53 15.64
CA ASP A 8 11.89 0.96 14.51
C ASP A 8 10.95 0.64 13.35
N TYR A 9 9.79 0.03 13.63
CA TYR A 9 8.77 -0.22 12.62
C TYR A 9 8.31 1.07 11.91
N THR A 10 8.07 2.14 12.68
CA THR A 10 7.65 3.43 12.11
C THR A 10 8.72 4.03 11.21
N ARG A 11 9.99 3.99 11.64
CA ARG A 11 11.13 4.51 10.87
C ARG A 11 11.36 3.71 9.58
N GLU A 12 11.27 2.39 9.65
CA GLU A 12 11.40 1.50 8.50
C GLU A 12 10.26 1.69 7.52
N THR A 13 9.03 1.75 8.03
CA THR A 13 7.83 2.03 7.22
C THR A 13 7.95 3.34 6.47
N GLU A 14 8.32 4.44 7.14
CA GLU A 14 8.50 5.73 6.47
C GLU A 14 9.64 5.68 5.44
N SER A 15 10.74 4.99 5.74
CA SER A 15 11.87 4.85 4.83
C SER A 15 11.49 4.11 3.54
N GLU A 16 10.69 3.05 3.65
CA GLU A 16 10.17 2.28 2.51
C GLU A 16 9.14 3.07 1.70
N TRP A 17 8.30 3.86 2.36
CA TRP A 17 7.43 4.81 1.65
C TRP A 17 8.23 5.82 0.82
N GLN A 18 9.30 6.40 1.37
CA GLN A 18 10.14 7.34 0.62
C GLN A 18 10.89 6.65 -0.53
N LEU A 19 11.33 5.40 -0.33
CA LEU A 19 11.92 4.60 -1.39
C LEU A 19 10.93 4.41 -2.54
N LEU A 20 9.71 3.90 -2.26
CA LEU A 20 8.69 3.67 -3.27
C LEU A 20 8.29 4.94 -4.03
N ARG A 21 8.20 6.08 -3.35
CA ARG A 21 7.93 7.39 -3.99
C ARG A 21 9.06 7.82 -4.91
N THR A 22 10.30 7.62 -4.48
CA THR A 22 11.49 7.91 -5.28
C THR A 22 11.51 7.04 -6.53
N GLU A 23 11.39 5.72 -6.37
CA GLU A 23 11.33 4.77 -7.48
C GLU A 23 10.20 5.12 -8.45
N ALA A 24 8.98 5.37 -7.95
CA ALA A 24 7.84 5.74 -8.79
C ALA A 24 8.05 7.05 -9.55
N SER A 25 8.85 7.99 -9.02
CA SER A 25 9.18 9.25 -9.68
C SER A 25 10.23 9.12 -10.78
N GLU A 26 11.08 8.09 -10.69
CA GLU A 26 12.17 7.82 -11.64
C GLU A 26 11.74 6.89 -12.80
N LEU A 27 10.58 6.25 -12.70
CA LEU A 27 10.04 5.41 -13.76
C LEU A 27 9.79 6.20 -15.06
N SER A 28 10.29 5.66 -16.17
CA SER A 28 10.15 6.25 -17.51
C SER A 28 9.18 5.50 -18.42
N TYR A 29 8.35 4.61 -17.86
CA TYR A 29 7.33 3.87 -18.61
C TYR A 29 6.12 4.74 -18.96
N SER A 30 5.40 4.39 -20.03
CA SER A 30 4.18 5.12 -20.43
C SER A 30 3.10 5.14 -19.35
N TRP A 31 3.05 4.11 -18.50
CA TRP A 31 2.12 3.98 -17.37
C TRP A 31 2.67 4.56 -16.04
N ALA A 32 3.91 5.07 -16.04
CA ALA A 32 4.55 5.64 -14.85
C ALA A 32 3.71 6.76 -14.18
N PRO A 33 3.04 7.67 -14.91
CA PRO A 33 2.19 8.68 -14.28
C PRO A 33 1.05 8.07 -13.45
N THR A 34 0.42 7.00 -13.93
CA THR A 34 -0.65 6.28 -13.24
C THR A 34 -0.11 5.64 -11.96
N TYR A 35 1.00 4.91 -12.07
CA TYR A 35 1.64 4.27 -10.91
C TYR A 35 2.08 5.29 -9.86
N ARG A 36 2.73 6.39 -10.28
CA ARG A 36 3.09 7.49 -9.37
C ARG A 36 1.86 8.10 -8.69
N SER A 37 0.76 8.29 -9.42
CA SER A 37 -0.47 8.84 -8.85
C SER A 37 -1.06 7.91 -7.79
N LEU A 38 -1.00 6.59 -8.00
CA LEU A 38 -1.39 5.59 -7.00
C LEU A 38 -0.53 5.70 -5.74
N ILE A 39 0.80 5.69 -5.89
CA ILE A 39 1.75 5.72 -4.75
C ILE A 39 1.59 7.00 -3.93
N GLU A 40 1.51 8.18 -4.58
CA GLU A 40 1.33 9.45 -3.87
C GLU A 40 -0.03 9.54 -3.17
N THR A 41 -1.08 9.01 -3.79
CA THR A 41 -2.41 9.01 -3.17
C THR A 41 -2.48 8.06 -1.96
N ALA A 42 -1.86 6.88 -2.06
CA ALA A 42 -1.78 5.93 -0.95
C ALA A 42 -0.92 6.49 0.20
N TYR A 43 0.20 7.15 -0.10
CA TYR A 43 1.04 7.81 0.91
C TYR A 43 0.31 8.96 1.63
N ALA A 44 -0.55 9.70 0.92
CA ALA A 44 -1.32 10.78 1.52
C ALA A 44 -2.38 10.31 2.52
N GLU A 45 -2.77 9.03 2.48
CA GLU A 45 -3.74 8.42 3.40
C GLU A 45 -3.06 7.98 4.70
N PRO A 46 -3.37 8.60 5.86
CA PRO A 46 -2.71 8.31 7.13
C PRO A 46 -2.76 6.84 7.55
N VAL A 47 -3.90 6.16 7.29
CA VAL A 47 -4.05 4.76 7.70
C VAL A 47 -3.10 3.86 6.90
N LEU A 48 -3.04 4.03 5.59
CA LEU A 48 -2.11 3.27 4.73
C LEU A 48 -0.65 3.65 5.00
N ARG A 49 -0.35 4.93 5.21
CA ARG A 49 0.99 5.40 5.54
C ARG A 49 1.53 4.82 6.84
N SER A 50 0.65 4.44 7.77
CA SER A 50 1.05 3.77 9.02
C SER A 50 1.42 2.29 8.84
N LEU A 51 1.10 1.70 7.69
CA LEU A 51 1.42 0.31 7.36
C LEU A 51 2.69 0.24 6.52
N TYR A 52 3.46 -0.83 6.71
CA TYR A 52 4.66 -1.12 5.93
C TYR A 52 4.26 -1.42 4.47
N PRO A 53 4.65 -0.59 3.50
CA PRO A 53 4.30 -0.82 2.12
C PRO A 53 5.27 -1.83 1.49
N PHE A 54 4.78 -2.66 0.59
CA PHE A 54 5.65 -3.46 -0.26
C PHE A 54 5.00 -3.66 -1.62
N THR A 55 5.84 -3.82 -2.64
CA THR A 55 5.38 -4.06 -4.00
C THR A 55 5.66 -5.49 -4.44
N SER A 56 4.71 -6.07 -5.17
CA SER A 56 4.85 -7.37 -5.81
C SER A 56 4.09 -7.35 -7.13
N HIS A 57 4.74 -7.69 -8.25
CA HIS A 57 4.13 -7.63 -9.58
C HIS A 57 3.49 -6.26 -9.90
N TRP A 58 4.11 -5.17 -9.43
CA TRP A 58 3.58 -3.79 -9.53
C TRP A 58 2.29 -3.51 -8.74
N ALA A 59 1.81 -4.46 -7.95
CA ALA A 59 0.76 -4.24 -6.96
C ALA A 59 1.38 -3.68 -5.68
N LEU A 60 0.79 -2.61 -5.15
CA LEU A 60 1.07 -2.05 -3.84
C LEU A 60 0.23 -2.80 -2.79
N CYS A 61 0.89 -3.44 -1.83
CA CYS A 61 0.26 -4.14 -0.73
C CYS A 61 0.82 -3.63 0.61
N PHE A 62 0.17 -4.00 1.70
CA PHE A 62 0.49 -3.50 3.03
C PHE A 62 0.74 -4.64 4.01
N SER A 63 1.59 -4.40 5.00
CA SER A 63 1.95 -5.36 6.04
C SER A 63 1.96 -4.71 7.41
N THR A 64 1.52 -5.44 8.44
CA THR A 64 1.61 -5.01 9.85
C THR A 64 3.00 -5.22 10.45
N THR A 65 3.89 -5.88 9.74
CA THR A 65 5.29 -6.13 10.10
C THR A 65 6.24 -5.70 8.98
N ALA A 66 7.47 -5.34 9.33
CA ALA A 66 8.51 -5.00 8.37
C ALA A 66 9.27 -6.25 7.87
N ARG A 67 10.13 -6.08 6.87
CA ARG A 67 10.99 -7.17 6.36
C ARG A 67 11.95 -7.68 7.44
N PRO A 68 12.34 -8.96 7.42
CA PRO A 68 12.01 -9.99 6.42
C PRO A 68 10.67 -10.71 6.64
N GLU A 69 10.04 -10.57 7.80
CA GLU A 69 8.84 -11.30 8.19
C GLU A 69 7.58 -10.49 7.88
N LEU A 70 7.20 -10.39 6.60
CA LEU A 70 5.98 -9.66 6.20
C LEU A 70 4.71 -10.41 6.61
N THR A 71 3.76 -9.68 7.19
CA THR A 71 2.40 -10.13 7.54
C THR A 71 1.42 -9.31 6.71
N PRO A 72 1.08 -9.74 5.47
CA PRO A 72 0.20 -9.01 4.59
C PRO A 72 -1.15 -8.72 5.24
N THR A 73 -1.68 -7.52 5.02
CA THR A 73 -2.96 -7.07 5.57
C THR A 73 -3.74 -6.28 4.53
N GLY A 74 -5.07 -6.47 4.53
CA GLY A 74 -5.97 -5.78 3.63
C GLY A 74 -5.77 -6.10 2.14
N PRO A 75 -6.40 -5.30 1.26
CA PRO A 75 -6.29 -5.48 -0.18
C PRO A 75 -5.01 -4.89 -0.76
N CYS A 76 -4.65 -5.37 -1.94
CA CYS A 76 -3.61 -4.81 -2.79
C CYS A 76 -4.21 -3.85 -3.83
N LEU A 77 -3.43 -2.85 -4.21
CA LEU A 77 -3.76 -1.82 -5.18
C LEU A 77 -2.89 -1.99 -6.43
N THR A 78 -3.48 -1.90 -7.63
CA THR A 78 -2.73 -1.94 -8.89
C THR A 78 -2.95 -0.67 -9.70
N ALA A 79 -1.93 -0.24 -10.43
CA ALA A 79 -2.04 0.78 -11.47
C ALA A 79 -1.97 0.09 -12.83
N ASN A 80 -3.05 0.15 -13.59
CA ASN A 80 -3.13 -0.49 -14.88
C ASN A 80 -2.59 0.44 -15.99
N SER A 81 -2.11 -0.16 -17.07
CA SER A 81 -1.52 0.59 -18.19
C SER A 81 -2.54 1.44 -18.96
N ASP A 82 -3.83 1.18 -18.80
CA ASP A 82 -4.93 1.95 -19.37
C ASP A 82 -5.33 3.18 -18.52
N GLY A 83 -4.64 3.42 -17.40
CA GLY A 83 -4.91 4.54 -16.50
C GLY A 83 -5.91 4.23 -15.39
N THR A 84 -6.43 3.00 -15.30
CA THR A 84 -7.33 2.59 -14.22
C THR A 84 -6.57 2.06 -13.00
N TYR A 85 -7.28 2.00 -11.86
CA TYR A 85 -6.74 1.53 -10.59
C TYR A 85 -7.54 0.33 -10.10
N GLY A 86 -6.86 -0.78 -9.84
CA GLY A 86 -7.49 -2.00 -9.32
C GLY A 86 -7.36 -2.11 -7.81
N VAL A 87 -8.38 -2.70 -7.18
CA VAL A 87 -8.37 -3.10 -5.77
C VAL A 87 -8.69 -4.58 -5.71
N GLY A 88 -7.86 -5.35 -5.01
CA GLY A 88 -7.97 -6.80 -5.00
C GLY A 88 -7.57 -7.45 -3.68
N THR A 89 -8.17 -8.58 -3.35
CA THR A 89 -7.76 -9.45 -2.23
C THR A 89 -6.42 -10.14 -2.50
N GLY A 90 -6.00 -10.19 -3.78
CA GLY A 90 -4.70 -10.70 -4.22
C GLY A 90 -3.98 -9.71 -5.13
N MET A 91 -2.67 -9.92 -5.31
CA MET A 91 -1.78 -9.03 -6.07
C MET A 91 -2.11 -8.97 -7.58
N LEU A 92 -2.81 -9.97 -8.11
CA LEU A 92 -3.04 -10.13 -9.55
C LEU A 92 -4.53 -10.07 -9.94
N THR A 93 -5.44 -9.95 -8.97
CA THR A 93 -6.88 -10.04 -9.19
C THR A 93 -7.58 -8.84 -8.57
N PRO A 94 -8.02 -7.84 -9.36
CA PRO A 94 -8.75 -6.68 -8.85
C PRO A 94 -10.24 -7.03 -8.61
N ASP A 95 -10.50 -8.05 -7.79
CA ASP A 95 -11.81 -8.62 -7.52
C ASP A 95 -12.72 -7.72 -6.67
N LEU A 96 -12.15 -6.72 -6.00
CA LEU A 96 -12.91 -5.74 -5.20
C LEU A 96 -13.35 -4.52 -6.02
N GLY A 97 -12.66 -4.23 -7.14
CA GLY A 97 -13.13 -3.21 -8.08
C GLY A 97 -12.04 -2.60 -8.96
N LEU A 98 -12.51 -1.88 -9.98
CA LEU A 98 -11.70 -1.05 -10.87
C LEU A 98 -12.22 0.39 -10.83
N PHE A 99 -11.30 1.34 -10.76
CA PHE A 99 -11.58 2.76 -10.54
C PHE A 99 -10.88 3.62 -11.58
N ALA A 100 -11.51 4.74 -11.93
CA ALA A 100 -10.90 5.74 -12.80
C ALA A 100 -10.00 6.71 -12.01
N ALA A 101 -10.20 6.82 -10.70
CA ALA A 101 -9.42 7.70 -9.83
C ALA A 101 -8.68 6.92 -8.73
N PRO A 102 -7.42 7.28 -8.42
CA PRO A 102 -6.64 6.58 -7.39
C PRO A 102 -7.24 6.77 -5.99
N ARG A 103 -7.89 7.91 -5.75
CA ARG A 103 -8.54 8.22 -4.46
C ARG A 103 -9.69 7.26 -4.15
N GLU A 104 -10.43 6.84 -5.16
CA GLU A 104 -11.55 5.90 -4.99
C GLU A 104 -11.00 4.51 -4.66
N ALA A 105 -9.97 4.06 -5.38
CA ALA A 105 -9.29 2.80 -5.10
C ALA A 105 -8.69 2.78 -3.68
N VAL A 106 -8.01 3.86 -3.27
CA VAL A 106 -7.43 4.01 -1.93
C VAL A 106 -8.53 4.03 -0.85
N ALA A 107 -9.62 4.75 -1.06
CA ALA A 107 -10.74 4.79 -0.12
C ALA A 107 -11.35 3.39 0.07
N LEU A 108 -11.52 2.63 -1.01
CA LEU A 108 -11.98 1.25 -0.92
C LEU A 108 -10.95 0.38 -0.18
N ALA A 109 -9.66 0.52 -0.47
CA ALA A 109 -8.62 -0.24 0.21
C ALA A 109 -8.63 -0.01 1.73
N VAL A 110 -8.75 1.24 2.17
CA VAL A 110 -8.90 1.61 3.60
C VAL A 110 -10.16 0.98 4.21
N HIS A 111 -11.28 1.03 3.50
CA HIS A 111 -12.54 0.46 3.97
C HIS A 111 -12.45 -1.06 4.22
N HIS A 112 -11.63 -1.76 3.44
CA HIS A 112 -11.42 -3.21 3.54
C HIS A 112 -10.23 -3.61 4.43
N LEU A 113 -9.56 -2.66 5.09
CA LEU A 113 -8.57 -3.01 6.09
C LEU A 113 -9.25 -3.72 7.26
N PRO A 114 -8.60 -4.75 7.85
CA PRO A 114 -9.10 -5.30 9.10
C PRO A 114 -9.12 -4.20 10.15
N PRO A 115 -10.11 -4.19 11.06
CA PRO A 115 -10.06 -3.30 12.21
C PRO A 115 -8.72 -3.52 12.92
N GLY A 116 -8.04 -2.41 13.25
CA GLY A 116 -6.82 -2.47 14.05
C GLY A 116 -7.09 -3.24 15.35
N PRO A 117 -6.06 -3.77 16.01
CA PRO A 117 -6.25 -4.44 17.30
C PRO A 117 -7.03 -3.49 18.22
N GLU A 118 -8.25 -3.87 18.59
CA GLU A 118 -9.03 -3.09 19.54
C GLU A 118 -8.19 -2.98 20.82
N PRO A 119 -8.08 -1.79 21.44
CA PRO A 119 -7.44 -1.69 22.73
C PRO A 119 -8.20 -2.62 23.68
N LEU A 120 -7.49 -3.58 24.26
CA LEU A 120 -8.04 -4.51 25.23
C LEU A 120 -8.57 -3.67 26.42
N THR A 121 -9.86 -3.35 26.41
CA THR A 121 -10.52 -2.74 27.56
C THR A 121 -10.76 -3.85 28.59
N ASP A 122 -10.00 -3.77 29.68
CA ASP A 122 -10.23 -4.47 30.95
C ASP A 122 -11.55 -4.03 31.61
#